data_AF-A0A543AS09-F1
#
_entry.id   AF-A0A543AS09-F1
#
_cell.length_a   1.000
_cell.length_b   1.000
_cell.length_c   1.000
_cell.angle_alpha   90.00
_cell.angle_beta   90.00
_cell.angle_gamma   90.00
#
_symmetry.space_group_name_H-M   'P 1'
#
loop_
_entity.id
_entity.type
_entity.pdbx_description
1 polymer ?
#
loop_
_entity_poly.entity_id
_entity_poly.type
_entity_poly.pdbx_seq_one_letter_code
_entity_poly.pdbx_strand_id
1 'polypeptide(L)'
;MVGLAEFMALVGEPETAPPVADWAAIEAELGLTFPEDYREWARHYTTLELHGFMRIDNFATDPLLKLRTAAIETFDGMRELTAKRGRSDVTDRFGLVGRYMPALPYYPEPGGLLTWGFTNNGDWCMWLTDPDPAKWTIVISDAVEFWQFDGGFLDFLVGICNGSLRCSVLPENFPKRPAIKELKGYEKRRFPGFEQELDTPVLVPTRRWRSYFEQSR
;
A
#
# COMPACT_ATOMS: atom_id res chain seq x y z
N MET A 1 5.96 -3.17 -19.95
CA MET A 1 5.92 -2.34 -18.73
C MET A 1 4.58 -1.65 -18.76
N VAL A 2 3.76 -1.89 -17.75
CA VAL A 2 2.50 -1.18 -17.59
C VAL A 2 2.83 0.21 -17.03
N GLY A 3 2.18 1.26 -17.54
CA GLY A 3 2.42 2.63 -17.13
C GLY A 3 1.25 3.25 -16.37
N LEU A 4 1.44 4.53 -16.02
CA LEU A 4 0.43 5.31 -15.32
C LEU A 4 -0.86 5.47 -16.15
N ALA A 5 -0.73 5.54 -17.48
CA ALA A 5 -1.86 5.67 -18.39
C ALA A 5 -2.82 4.48 -18.33
N GLU A 6 -2.31 3.25 -18.23
CA GLU A 6 -3.13 2.05 -18.08
C GLU A 6 -3.86 2.03 -16.73
N PHE A 7 -3.18 2.46 -15.66
CA PHE A 7 -3.81 2.61 -14.35
C PHE A 7 -4.94 3.66 -14.40
N MET A 8 -4.69 4.85 -14.95
CA MET A 8 -5.67 5.91 -15.13
C MET A 8 -6.87 5.46 -15.99
N ALA A 9 -6.65 4.66 -17.03
CA ALA A 9 -7.73 4.12 -17.85
C ALA A 9 -8.69 3.24 -17.02
N LEU A 10 -8.15 2.42 -16.11
CA LEU A 10 -8.93 1.56 -15.22
C LEU A 10 -9.64 2.35 -14.13
N VAL A 11 -8.93 3.24 -13.44
CA VAL A 11 -9.41 3.86 -12.20
C VAL A 11 -10.00 5.26 -12.37
N GLY A 12 -9.70 5.94 -13.47
CA GLY A 12 -10.08 7.33 -13.76
C GLY A 12 -9.01 8.35 -13.35
N GLU A 13 -9.01 9.50 -14.03
CA GLU A 13 -8.12 10.63 -13.73
C GLU A 13 -8.23 11.11 -12.27
N PRO A 14 -7.13 11.61 -11.67
CA PRO A 14 -7.17 12.15 -10.32
C PRO A 14 -8.08 13.38 -10.23
N GLU A 15 -8.88 13.44 -9.17
CA GLU A 15 -9.74 14.60 -8.86
C GLU A 15 -9.16 15.49 -7.74
N THR A 16 -8.03 15.10 -7.18
CA THR A 16 -7.28 15.79 -6.13
C THR A 16 -5.83 15.82 -6.54
N ALA A 17 -5.27 17.01 -6.70
CA ALA A 17 -3.83 17.14 -6.87
C ALA A 17 -3.14 16.76 -5.55
N PRO A 18 -2.15 15.84 -5.56
CA PRO A 18 -1.29 15.66 -4.40
C PRO A 18 -0.46 16.93 -4.17
N PRO A 19 0.02 17.17 -2.95
CA PRO A 19 0.97 18.25 -2.71
C PRO A 19 2.26 18.00 -3.51
N VAL A 20 2.94 19.09 -3.87
CA VAL A 20 4.25 19.01 -4.51
C VAL A 20 5.24 18.48 -3.48
N ALA A 21 5.71 17.24 -3.67
CA ALA A 21 6.71 16.64 -2.81
C ALA A 21 8.14 16.92 -3.27
N ASP A 22 8.99 17.23 -2.30
CA ASP A 22 10.44 17.15 -2.46
C ASP A 22 10.88 15.69 -2.26
N TRP A 23 10.87 14.92 -3.36
CA TRP A 23 11.28 13.52 -3.35
C TRP A 23 12.72 13.33 -2.89
N ALA A 24 13.62 14.29 -3.19
CA ALA A 24 15.01 14.20 -2.76
C ALA A 24 15.11 14.32 -1.23
N ALA A 25 14.33 15.21 -0.62
CA ALA A 25 14.23 15.30 0.83
C ALA A 25 13.62 14.03 1.45
N ILE A 26 12.53 13.51 0.87
CA ILE A 26 11.88 12.27 1.34
C ILE A 26 12.86 11.09 1.31
N GLU A 27 13.55 10.91 0.19
CA GLU A 27 14.54 9.85 -0.02
C GLU A 27 15.75 9.99 0.91
N ALA A 28 16.28 11.21 1.07
CA ALA A 28 17.37 11.48 2.00
C ALA A 28 16.97 11.21 3.46
N GLU A 29 15.74 11.57 3.85
CA GLU A 29 15.24 11.34 5.20
C GLU A 29 15.01 9.85 5.48
N LEU A 30 14.64 9.06 4.47
CA LEU A 30 14.42 7.62 4.58
C LEU A 30 15.69 6.79 4.30
N GLY A 31 16.74 7.39 3.74
CA GLY A 31 17.92 6.63 3.30
C GLY A 31 17.59 5.61 2.21
N LEU A 32 16.57 5.87 1.39
CA LEU A 32 16.08 4.99 0.33
C LEU A 32 15.92 5.79 -0.96
N THR A 33 15.97 5.11 -2.10
CA THR A 33 15.53 5.66 -3.39
C THR A 33 14.32 4.86 -3.85
N PHE A 34 13.21 5.53 -4.14
CA PHE A 34 11.96 4.83 -4.48
C PHE A 34 11.95 4.36 -5.94
N PRO A 35 11.19 3.29 -6.25
CA PRO A 35 10.90 2.89 -7.63
C PRO A 35 10.31 4.07 -8.44
N GLU A 36 10.75 4.23 -9.69
CA GLU A 36 10.29 5.37 -10.51
C GLU A 36 8.80 5.31 -10.82
N ASP A 37 8.23 4.12 -11.00
CA ASP A 37 6.80 3.94 -11.30
C ASP A 37 5.92 4.35 -10.11
N TYR A 38 6.36 4.10 -8.88
CA TYR A 38 5.73 4.62 -7.68
C TYR A 38 5.81 6.16 -7.62
N ARG A 39 6.98 6.75 -7.88
CA ARG A 39 7.13 8.22 -7.89
C ARG A 39 6.29 8.86 -8.99
N GLU A 40 6.20 8.23 -10.16
CA GLU A 40 5.32 8.65 -11.26
C GLU A 40 3.86 8.65 -10.80
N TRP A 41 3.35 7.54 -10.26
CA TRP A 41 2.00 7.47 -9.71
C TRP A 41 1.73 8.54 -8.64
N ALA A 42 2.67 8.69 -7.72
CA ALA A 42 2.57 9.58 -6.56
C ALA A 42 2.61 11.08 -6.94
N ARG A 43 3.09 11.44 -8.13
CA ARG A 43 2.99 12.82 -8.66
C ARG A 43 1.57 13.17 -9.09
N HIS A 44 0.70 12.19 -9.34
CA HIS A 44 -0.63 12.39 -9.90
C HIS A 44 -1.76 12.10 -8.93
N TYR A 45 -1.65 11.04 -8.14
CA TYR A 45 -2.69 10.63 -7.19
C TYR A 45 -2.33 11.01 -5.77
N THR A 46 -3.35 11.38 -4.99
CA THR A 46 -3.23 11.39 -3.51
C THR A 46 -3.28 9.96 -2.95
N THR A 47 -3.23 9.76 -1.62
CA THR A 47 -3.57 8.46 -1.02
C THR A 47 -4.94 8.00 -1.51
N LEU A 48 -5.02 6.74 -1.94
CA LEU A 48 -6.24 6.15 -2.51
C LEU A 48 -6.82 5.08 -1.59
N GLU A 49 -8.11 4.83 -1.74
CA GLU A 49 -8.76 3.61 -1.28
C GLU A 49 -9.40 2.91 -2.49
N LEU A 50 -8.88 1.74 -2.82
CA LEU A 50 -9.34 0.86 -3.87
C LEU A 50 -10.44 -0.07 -3.35
N HIS A 51 -11.60 0.01 -3.99
CA HIS A 51 -12.78 -0.82 -3.75
C HIS A 51 -13.29 -0.77 -2.29
N GLY A 52 -12.98 0.29 -1.55
CA GLY A 52 -13.36 0.36 -0.14
C GLY A 52 -12.60 -0.61 0.77
N PHE A 53 -11.47 -1.14 0.28
CA PHE A 53 -10.77 -2.25 0.90
C PHE A 53 -9.27 -1.99 1.04
N MET A 54 -8.56 -1.72 -0.06
CA MET A 54 -7.10 -1.52 -0.04
C MET A 54 -6.78 -0.04 -0.06
N ARG A 55 -6.17 0.45 1.00
CA ARG A 55 -5.57 1.78 1.05
C ARG A 55 -4.19 1.73 0.40
N ILE A 56 -3.90 2.71 -0.45
CA ILE A 56 -2.64 2.86 -1.18
C ILE A 56 -2.09 4.22 -0.80
N ASP A 57 -0.99 4.25 -0.05
CA ASP A 57 -0.45 5.46 0.53
C ASP A 57 0.53 6.18 -0.42
N ASN A 58 0.32 7.48 -0.53
CA ASN A 58 1.27 8.37 -1.19
C ASN A 58 2.11 9.09 -0.12
N PHE A 59 3.41 8.77 -0.09
CA PHE A 59 4.39 9.38 0.82
C PHE A 59 4.57 10.88 0.60
N ALA A 60 4.16 11.42 -0.55
CA ALA A 60 4.08 12.85 -0.80
C ALA A 60 2.93 13.53 -0.04
N THR A 61 1.81 12.83 0.18
CA THR A 61 0.56 13.44 0.67
C THR A 61 0.47 13.58 2.18
N ASP A 62 1.19 12.73 2.90
CA ASP A 62 1.24 12.75 4.35
C ASP A 62 2.69 13.07 4.72
N PRO A 63 3.00 14.28 5.23
CA PRO A 63 4.37 14.60 5.59
C PRO A 63 4.82 13.57 6.64
N LEU A 64 5.83 12.78 6.22
CA LEU A 64 6.64 11.74 6.86
C LEU A 64 6.44 11.42 8.35
N LEU A 65 6.05 12.36 9.19
CA LEU A 65 5.82 12.19 10.62
C LEU A 65 4.70 11.20 10.99
N LYS A 66 3.56 11.17 10.28
CA LYS A 66 2.46 10.25 10.60
C LYS A 66 2.69 8.83 10.07
N LEU A 67 3.27 8.71 8.88
CA LEU A 67 3.65 7.43 8.29
C LEU A 67 4.84 6.78 9.01
N ARG A 68 5.81 7.55 9.51
CA ARG A 68 6.92 7.02 10.33
C ARG A 68 6.42 6.41 11.63
N THR A 69 5.60 7.14 12.39
CA THR A 69 5.07 6.61 13.66
C THR A 69 4.15 5.42 13.41
N ALA A 70 3.26 5.51 12.40
CA ALA A 70 2.39 4.39 12.06
C ALA A 70 3.17 3.18 11.55
N ALA A 71 4.17 3.33 10.69
CA ALA A 71 5.00 2.23 10.20
C ALA A 71 5.83 1.59 11.32
N ILE A 72 6.41 2.39 12.23
CA ILE A 72 7.20 1.88 13.36
C ILE A 72 6.32 1.12 14.35
N GLU A 73 5.20 1.71 14.81
CA GLU A 73 4.27 1.04 15.74
C GLU A 73 3.63 -0.21 15.12
N THR A 74 3.36 -0.17 13.81
CA THR A 74 2.79 -1.31 13.08
C THR A 74 3.81 -2.43 12.90
N PHE A 75 5.08 -2.10 12.64
CA PHE A 75 6.13 -3.12 12.53
C PHE A 75 6.48 -3.76 13.87
N ASP A 76 6.34 -3.07 15.00
CA ASP A 76 6.54 -3.72 16.31
C ASP A 76 5.52 -4.85 16.53
N GLY A 77 4.24 -4.62 16.22
CA GLY A 77 3.21 -5.65 16.27
C GLY A 77 3.48 -6.80 15.29
N MET A 78 3.89 -6.48 14.06
CA MET A 78 4.19 -7.49 13.04
C MET A 78 5.44 -8.31 13.40
N ARG A 79 6.49 -7.67 13.93
CA ARG A 79 7.71 -8.30 14.45
C ARG A 79 7.36 -9.24 15.59
N GLU A 80 6.51 -8.83 16.54
CA GLU A 80 6.08 -9.69 17.63
C GLU A 80 5.29 -10.92 17.11
N LEU A 81 4.36 -10.72 16.18
CA LEU A 81 3.57 -11.79 15.59
C LEU A 81 4.44 -12.79 14.80
N THR A 82 5.35 -12.30 13.97
CA THR A 82 6.28 -13.16 13.22
C THR A 82 7.29 -13.84 14.13
N ALA A 83 7.82 -13.16 15.15
CA ALA A 83 8.74 -13.76 16.12
C ALA A 83 8.09 -14.88 16.93
N LYS A 84 6.84 -14.70 17.39
CA LYS A 84 6.07 -15.74 18.09
C LYS A 84 5.83 -16.97 17.23
N ARG A 85 5.63 -16.80 15.92
CA ARG A 85 5.44 -17.90 14.97
C ARG A 85 6.76 -18.57 14.57
N GLY A 86 7.83 -17.77 14.47
CA GLY A 86 9.18 -18.20 14.13
C GLY A 86 9.41 -18.59 12.67
N ARG A 87 8.35 -18.65 11.85
CA ARG A 87 8.33 -19.19 10.48
C ARG A 87 7.16 -18.62 9.67
N SER A 88 7.40 -18.34 8.38
CA SER A 88 6.37 -17.87 7.43
C SER A 88 6.41 -18.64 6.12
N ASP A 89 5.25 -18.74 5.46
CA ASP A 89 5.16 -19.29 4.10
C ASP A 89 5.31 -18.14 3.10
N VAL A 90 6.14 -18.35 2.09
CA VAL A 90 6.36 -17.41 0.98
C VAL A 90 5.72 -18.00 -0.26
N THR A 91 4.86 -17.22 -0.89
CA THR A 91 4.10 -17.60 -2.06
C THR A 91 4.26 -16.54 -3.15
N ASP A 92 3.88 -16.88 -4.37
CA ASP A 92 3.78 -15.95 -5.49
C ASP A 92 2.55 -16.31 -6.35
N ARG A 93 2.47 -15.75 -7.56
CA ARG A 93 1.38 -16.05 -8.51
C ARG A 93 1.36 -17.49 -9.03
N PHE A 94 2.43 -18.25 -8.86
CA PHE A 94 2.58 -19.65 -9.26
C PHE A 94 2.37 -20.62 -8.09
N GLY A 95 2.24 -20.09 -6.87
CA GLY A 95 1.89 -20.83 -5.67
C GLY A 95 2.98 -20.73 -4.62
N LEU A 96 3.28 -21.85 -3.95
CA LEU A 96 4.24 -21.87 -2.86
C LEU A 96 5.69 -21.82 -3.39
N VAL A 97 6.45 -20.84 -2.91
CA VAL A 97 7.87 -20.64 -3.21
C VAL A 97 8.74 -21.21 -2.09
N GLY A 98 8.37 -20.98 -0.83
CA GLY A 98 9.12 -21.45 0.33
C GLY A 98 8.24 -21.64 1.55
N ARG A 99 8.48 -22.69 2.34
CA ARG A 99 7.83 -22.89 3.64
C ARG A 99 8.78 -22.62 4.77
N TYR A 100 8.23 -22.19 5.89
CA TYR A 100 8.97 -22.06 7.13
C TYR A 100 10.21 -21.17 7.01
N MET A 101 10.11 -20.14 6.18
CA MET A 101 11.18 -19.19 5.98
C MET A 101 11.38 -18.35 7.24
N PRO A 102 12.63 -17.93 7.54
CA PRO A 102 12.87 -16.97 8.60
C PRO A 102 12.11 -15.66 8.33
N ALA A 103 11.82 -14.91 9.39
CA ALA A 103 11.20 -13.60 9.26
C ALA A 103 12.06 -12.69 8.36
N LEU A 104 11.40 -11.95 7.47
CA LEU A 104 12.05 -10.93 6.65
C LEU A 104 12.49 -9.75 7.54
N PRO A 105 13.59 -9.06 7.19
CA PRO A 105 13.97 -7.82 7.87
C PRO A 105 12.88 -6.75 7.68
N TYR A 106 12.80 -5.78 8.59
CA TYR A 106 11.91 -4.63 8.43
C TYR A 106 12.73 -3.35 8.36
N TYR A 107 12.31 -2.41 7.52
CA TYR A 107 12.94 -1.09 7.44
C TYR A 107 13.03 -0.46 8.84
N PRO A 108 14.19 0.09 9.26
CA PRO A 108 15.34 0.49 8.44
C PRO A 108 16.46 -0.56 8.27
N GLU A 109 16.25 -1.83 8.62
CA GLU A 109 17.24 -2.87 8.33
C GLU A 109 17.48 -2.98 6.81
N PRO A 110 18.72 -3.21 6.35
CA PRO A 110 19.02 -3.37 4.93
C PRO A 110 18.17 -4.47 4.28
N GLY A 111 17.55 -4.15 3.15
CA GLY A 111 16.62 -5.06 2.47
C GLY A 111 15.30 -5.27 3.21
N GLY A 112 14.97 -4.40 4.17
CA GLY A 112 13.79 -4.52 5.01
C GLY A 112 12.47 -4.25 4.31
N LEU A 113 11.39 -4.75 4.89
CA LEU A 113 10.01 -4.45 4.51
C LEU A 113 9.66 -2.99 4.79
N LEU A 114 9.07 -2.31 3.81
CA LEU A 114 8.55 -0.94 3.91
C LEU A 114 7.07 -0.92 3.50
N THR A 115 6.17 -0.47 4.36
CA THR A 115 4.74 -0.39 4.08
C THR A 115 4.40 0.72 3.09
N TRP A 116 3.55 0.42 2.12
CA TRP A 116 2.93 1.39 1.20
C TRP A 116 1.41 1.39 1.26
N GLY A 117 0.81 0.55 2.09
CA GLY A 117 -0.64 0.51 2.24
C GLY A 117 -1.11 -0.57 3.20
N PHE A 118 -2.43 -0.63 3.35
CA PHE A 118 -3.11 -1.57 4.24
C PHE A 118 -4.46 -1.96 3.66
N THR A 119 -4.90 -3.17 3.94
CA THR A 119 -6.30 -3.55 3.71
C THR A 119 -7.14 -3.28 4.95
N ASN A 120 -8.44 -3.08 4.77
CA ASN A 120 -9.36 -2.79 5.88
C ASN A 120 -9.58 -3.97 6.84
N ASN A 121 -9.13 -5.18 6.46
CA ASN A 121 -9.13 -6.39 7.28
C ASN A 121 -7.76 -6.64 7.95
N GLY A 122 -6.79 -5.74 7.79
CA GLY A 122 -5.54 -5.76 8.55
C GLY A 122 -4.34 -6.40 7.84
N ASP A 123 -4.41 -6.67 6.54
CA ASP A 123 -3.27 -7.13 5.76
C ASP A 123 -2.33 -5.96 5.43
N TRP A 124 -1.04 -6.25 5.43
CA TRP A 124 0.02 -5.33 5.12
C TRP A 124 0.34 -5.33 3.63
N CYS A 125 0.44 -4.14 3.05
CA CYS A 125 0.93 -3.95 1.69
C CYS A 125 2.31 -3.29 1.77
N MET A 126 3.35 -4.00 1.33
CA MET A 126 4.75 -3.64 1.57
C MET A 126 5.60 -3.80 0.31
N TRP A 127 6.76 -3.16 0.31
CA TRP A 127 7.90 -3.53 -0.53
C TRP A 127 8.91 -4.28 0.29
N LEU A 128 9.52 -5.31 -0.28
CA LEU A 128 10.83 -5.77 0.15
C LEU A 128 11.88 -4.91 -0.58
N THR A 129 12.60 -4.08 0.18
CA THR A 129 13.52 -3.10 -0.42
C THR A 129 14.78 -3.77 -0.97
N ASP A 130 15.37 -3.15 -2.00
CA ASP A 130 16.64 -3.54 -2.61
C ASP A 130 17.49 -2.28 -2.87
N PRO A 131 18.84 -2.36 -2.85
CA PRO A 131 19.69 -1.25 -3.26
C PRO A 131 19.41 -0.72 -4.68
N ASP A 132 18.90 -1.56 -5.57
CA ASP A 132 18.37 -1.19 -6.88
C ASP A 132 16.83 -1.00 -6.79
N PRO A 133 16.32 0.25 -6.88
CA PRO A 133 14.89 0.52 -6.77
C PRO A 133 14.03 -0.22 -7.80
N ALA A 134 14.59 -0.60 -8.94
CA ALA A 134 13.87 -1.36 -9.97
C ALA A 134 13.63 -2.82 -9.57
N LYS A 135 14.24 -3.31 -8.48
CA LYS A 135 14.13 -4.68 -7.99
C LYS A 135 13.33 -4.82 -6.70
N TRP A 136 12.69 -3.73 -6.24
CA TRP A 136 11.83 -3.81 -5.07
C TRP A 136 10.65 -4.77 -5.35
N THR A 137 10.52 -5.80 -4.53
CA THR A 137 9.45 -6.80 -4.65
C THR A 137 8.21 -6.31 -3.92
N ILE A 138 7.03 -6.43 -4.54
CA ILE A 138 5.76 -6.20 -3.83
C ILE A 138 5.47 -7.38 -2.91
N VAL A 139 5.11 -7.10 -1.66
CA VAL A 139 4.76 -8.09 -0.64
C VAL A 139 3.40 -7.76 -0.03
N ILE A 140 2.47 -8.70 -0.09
CA ILE A 140 1.18 -8.63 0.62
C ILE A 140 1.17 -9.70 1.70
N SER A 141 0.78 -9.36 2.93
CA SER A 141 0.83 -10.30 4.04
C SER A 141 -0.31 -10.15 5.03
N ASP A 142 -0.81 -11.27 5.54
CA ASP A 142 -1.71 -11.38 6.71
C ASP A 142 -0.93 -11.78 7.99
N ALA A 143 0.39 -11.58 7.99
CA ALA A 143 1.38 -12.08 8.96
C ALA A 143 1.58 -13.61 9.00
N VAL A 144 0.90 -14.37 8.14
CA VAL A 144 1.11 -15.82 7.98
C VAL A 144 1.78 -16.12 6.65
N GLU A 145 1.16 -15.63 5.59
CA GLU A 145 1.63 -15.72 4.22
C GLU A 145 2.31 -14.42 3.82
N PHE A 146 3.44 -14.53 3.12
CA PHE A 146 4.13 -13.41 2.49
C PHE A 146 4.08 -13.65 1.00
N TRP A 147 3.01 -13.15 0.38
CA TRP A 147 2.81 -13.28 -1.06
C TRP A 147 3.65 -12.22 -1.78
N GLN A 148 4.51 -12.67 -2.69
CA GLN A 148 5.50 -11.85 -3.38
C GLN A 148 5.20 -11.69 -4.87
N PHE A 149 5.56 -10.53 -5.41
CA PHE A 149 5.46 -10.23 -6.82
C PHE A 149 6.66 -9.42 -7.31
N ASP A 150 7.44 -10.02 -8.20
CA ASP A 150 8.66 -9.46 -8.79
C ASP A 150 8.37 -8.55 -10.00
N GLY A 151 7.40 -7.66 -9.86
CA GLY A 151 7.07 -6.62 -10.85
C GLY A 151 6.91 -5.25 -10.19
N GLY A 152 6.78 -4.21 -11.02
CA GLY A 152 6.64 -2.84 -10.53
C GLY A 152 5.37 -2.63 -9.71
N PHE A 153 5.34 -1.53 -8.96
CA PHE A 153 4.18 -1.05 -8.24
C PHE A 153 2.96 -0.87 -9.17
N LEU A 154 3.16 -0.25 -10.34
CA LEU A 154 2.08 -0.07 -11.31
C LEU A 154 1.68 -1.38 -12.00
N ASP A 155 2.64 -2.28 -12.27
CA ASP A 155 2.34 -3.61 -12.81
C ASP A 155 1.43 -4.40 -11.84
N PHE A 156 1.71 -4.34 -10.53
CA PHE A 156 0.87 -4.95 -9.50
C PHE A 156 -0.52 -4.34 -9.47
N LEU A 157 -0.64 -3.02 -9.34
CA LEU A 157 -1.94 -2.36 -9.22
C LEU A 157 -2.83 -2.57 -10.45
N VAL A 158 -2.26 -2.46 -11.65
CA VAL A 158 -3.01 -2.72 -12.89
C VAL A 158 -3.39 -4.18 -13.00
N GLY A 159 -2.48 -5.11 -12.72
CA GLY A 159 -2.77 -6.54 -12.75
C GLY A 159 -3.87 -6.95 -11.79
N ILE A 160 -3.90 -6.35 -10.59
CA ILE A 160 -5.00 -6.53 -9.63
C ILE A 160 -6.29 -5.91 -10.16
N CYS A 161 -6.25 -4.65 -10.63
CA CYS A 161 -7.44 -3.92 -11.07
C CYS A 161 -8.12 -4.51 -12.32
N ASN A 162 -7.36 -5.06 -13.25
CA ASN A 162 -7.88 -5.69 -14.48
C ASN A 162 -8.10 -7.20 -14.33
N GLY A 163 -7.69 -7.79 -13.20
CA GLY A 163 -7.83 -9.21 -12.91
C GLY A 163 -6.85 -10.11 -13.68
N SER A 164 -5.74 -9.63 -14.21
CA SER A 164 -4.67 -10.48 -14.77
C SER A 164 -3.71 -11.02 -13.70
N LEU A 165 -3.75 -10.46 -12.49
CA LEU A 165 -2.99 -10.89 -11.32
C LEU A 165 -3.95 -11.35 -10.22
N ARG A 166 -3.55 -12.36 -9.45
CA ARG A 166 -4.21 -12.80 -8.23
C ARG A 166 -3.17 -12.89 -7.13
N CYS A 167 -3.54 -12.40 -5.95
CA CYS A 167 -2.79 -12.53 -4.72
C CYS A 167 -3.63 -13.38 -3.77
N SER A 168 -3.07 -14.48 -3.25
CA SER A 168 -3.79 -15.42 -2.39
C SER A 168 -4.16 -14.86 -1.02
N VAL A 169 -3.47 -13.80 -0.58
CA VAL A 169 -3.82 -13.07 0.66
C VAL A 169 -5.07 -12.20 0.47
N LEU A 170 -5.29 -11.68 -0.74
CA LEU A 170 -6.45 -10.84 -1.03
C LEU A 170 -7.69 -11.70 -1.31
N PRO A 171 -8.91 -11.19 -1.09
CA PRO A 171 -10.13 -11.90 -1.46
C PRO A 171 -10.13 -12.30 -2.95
N GLU A 172 -10.60 -13.50 -3.28
CA GLU A 172 -10.54 -14.07 -4.65
C GLU A 172 -11.11 -13.15 -5.74
N ASN A 173 -12.18 -12.42 -5.41
CA ASN A 173 -12.89 -11.50 -6.31
C ASN A 173 -12.48 -10.03 -6.11
N PHE A 174 -11.34 -9.77 -5.46
CA PHE A 174 -10.84 -8.42 -5.27
C PHE A 174 -10.05 -7.92 -6.51
N PRO A 175 -10.29 -6.67 -6.94
CA PRO A 175 -11.45 -5.84 -6.63
C PRO A 175 -12.64 -6.24 -7.53
N LYS A 176 -13.89 -6.16 -7.05
CA LYS A 176 -15.07 -6.38 -7.93
C LYS A 176 -15.15 -5.32 -9.03
N ARG A 177 -14.67 -4.11 -8.71
CA ARG A 177 -14.54 -2.95 -9.58
C ARG A 177 -13.32 -2.14 -9.11
N PRO A 178 -12.54 -1.53 -10.01
CA PRO A 178 -11.41 -0.69 -9.65
C PRO A 178 -11.85 0.70 -9.15
N ALA A 179 -12.80 0.72 -8.21
CA ALA A 179 -13.46 1.91 -7.71
C ALA A 179 -12.57 2.65 -6.70
N ILE A 180 -12.37 3.95 -6.90
CA ILE A 180 -11.44 4.75 -6.10
C ILE A 180 -12.15 5.76 -5.23
N LYS A 181 -11.72 5.85 -3.97
CA LYS A 181 -11.80 7.08 -3.19
C LYS A 181 -10.42 7.73 -3.09
N GLU A 182 -10.41 9.06 -3.05
CA GLU A 182 -9.20 9.87 -2.90
C GLU A 182 -9.19 10.58 -1.55
N LEU A 183 -8.03 10.70 -0.94
CA LEU A 183 -7.82 11.48 0.27
C LEU A 183 -8.02 12.97 -0.03
N LYS A 184 -9.03 13.60 0.58
CA LYS A 184 -9.33 15.02 0.44
C LYS A 184 -8.80 15.88 1.59
N GLY A 185 -8.36 15.26 2.68
CA GLY A 185 -7.86 15.94 3.86
C GLY A 185 -8.06 15.11 5.11
N TYR A 186 -7.97 15.76 6.27
CA TYR A 186 -8.15 15.15 7.57
C TYR A 186 -9.20 15.91 8.38
N GLU A 187 -9.93 15.19 9.21
CA GLU A 187 -10.83 15.80 10.19
C GLU A 187 -10.55 15.23 11.58
N LYS A 188 -10.72 16.07 12.60
CA LYS A 188 -10.61 15.64 13.99
C LYS A 188 -11.82 14.76 14.33
N ARG A 189 -11.56 13.54 14.79
CA ARG A 189 -12.59 12.64 15.31
C ARG A 189 -12.24 12.15 16.70
N ARG A 190 -13.26 12.08 17.55
CA ARG A 190 -13.18 11.45 18.86
C ARG A 190 -13.46 9.96 18.73
N PHE A 191 -12.55 9.14 19.23
CA PHE A 191 -12.72 7.68 19.31
C PHE A 191 -12.89 7.24 20.76
N PRO A 192 -13.77 6.25 21.04
CA PRO A 192 -13.83 5.65 22.37
C PRO A 192 -12.46 5.11 22.81
N GLY A 193 -12.04 5.43 24.03
CA GLY A 193 -10.76 4.98 24.59
C GLY A 193 -9.57 5.90 24.33
N PHE A 194 -9.73 6.98 23.56
CA PHE A 194 -8.70 8.00 23.36
C PHE A 194 -9.10 9.31 24.05
N GLU A 195 -8.20 9.87 24.87
CA GLU A 195 -8.46 11.14 25.58
C GLU A 195 -8.52 12.35 24.61
N GLN A 196 -7.78 12.27 23.50
CA GLN A 196 -7.66 13.33 22.51
C GLN A 196 -8.33 12.95 21.18
N GLU A 197 -8.74 13.96 20.42
CA GLU A 197 -9.22 13.76 19.05
C GLU A 197 -8.05 13.43 18.11
N LEU A 198 -8.27 12.46 17.24
CA LEU A 198 -7.29 12.00 16.27
C LEU A 198 -7.60 12.59 14.89
N ASP A 199 -6.56 12.95 14.15
CA ASP A 199 -6.70 13.33 12.74
C ASP A 199 -7.06 12.08 11.92
N THR A 200 -8.28 12.02 11.42
CA THR A 200 -8.78 10.90 10.62
C THR A 200 -8.78 11.27 9.15
N PRO A 201 -8.24 10.42 8.26
CA PRO A 201 -8.28 10.68 6.82
C PRO A 201 -9.71 10.69 6.29
N VAL A 202 -10.01 11.66 5.43
CA VAL A 202 -11.30 11.79 4.73
C VAL A 202 -11.12 11.35 3.28
N LEU A 203 -11.51 10.11 3.00
CA LEU A 203 -11.49 9.50 1.67
C LEU A 203 -12.86 9.67 0.99
N VAL A 204 -12.88 10.33 -0.16
CA VAL A 204 -14.12 10.64 -0.90
C VAL A 204 -14.12 9.91 -2.25
N PRO A 205 -15.22 9.23 -2.64
CA PRO A 205 -15.36 8.67 -3.98
C PRO A 205 -15.12 9.72 -5.07
N THR A 206 -14.30 9.36 -6.07
CA THR A 206 -14.20 10.15 -7.30
C THR A 206 -15.56 10.15 -8.02
N ARG A 207 -15.84 11.15 -8.84
CA ARG A 207 -17.09 11.26 -9.61
C ARG A 207 -17.34 10.01 -10.45
N ARG A 208 -16.28 9.42 -11.03
CA ARG A 208 -16.37 8.17 -11.81
C ARG A 208 -16.99 7.02 -11.01
N TRP A 209 -16.70 6.95 -9.70
CA TRP A 209 -17.06 5.81 -8.85
C TRP A 209 -18.09 6.13 -7.76
N ARG A 210 -18.65 7.34 -7.73
CA ARG A 210 -19.60 7.75 -6.70
C ARG A 210 -20.80 6.79 -6.57
N SER A 211 -21.42 6.43 -7.69
CA SER A 211 -22.58 5.52 -7.71
C SER A 211 -22.27 4.13 -7.18
N TYR A 212 -21.05 3.63 -7.42
CA TYR A 212 -20.58 2.34 -6.91
C TYR A 212 -20.61 2.31 -5.37
N PHE A 213 -20.13 3.37 -4.72
CA PHE A 213 -20.08 3.45 -3.26
C PHE A 213 -21.42 3.82 -2.62
N GLU A 214 -22.35 4.45 -3.37
CA GLU A 214 -23.71 4.71 -2.89
C GLU A 214 -24.57 3.43 -2.87
N GLN A 215 -24.40 2.55 -3.86
CA GLN A 215 -25.15 1.29 -3.97
C GLN A 215 -24.63 0.17 -3.05
N SER A 216 -23.42 0.33 -2.51
CA SER A 216 -22.76 -0.67 -1.66
C SER A 216 -22.89 -0.39 -0.16
N ARG A 217 -23.65 0.62 0.24
CA ARG A 217 -23.91 1.02 1.63
C ARG A 217 -25.10 0.32 2.24
#